data_AF-A0A528GEP6-F1
#
_entry.id   AF-A0A528GEP6-F1
#
_cell.length_a   1.000
_cell.length_b   1.000
_cell.length_c   1.000
_cell.angle_alpha   90.00
_cell.angle_beta   90.00
_cell.angle_gamma   90.00
#
_symmetry.space_group_name_H-M   'P 1'
#
loop_
_entity.id
_entity.type
_entity.pdbx_description
1 polymer ?
#
loop_
_entity_poly.entity_id
_entity_poly.type
_entity_poly.pdbx_seq_one_letter_code
_entity_poly.pdbx_strand_id
1 'polypeptide(L)' 'MGAGKSTVVNIISGRLQPDEGFLELDSNTRLTGISVRAAQASGIETVHQHLALCNKLSAAENIFLGREPVRFSLGPLR' A
#
# COMPACT_ATOMS: atom_id res chain seq x y z
N MET A 1 -4.17 -6.93 -22.50
CA MET A 1 -3.12 -6.32 -23.37
C MET A 1 -2.57 -5.04 -22.74
N GLY A 2 -1.26 -4.82 -22.89
CA GLY A 2 -0.41 -3.93 -22.09
C GLY A 2 -0.58 -2.42 -22.30
N ALA A 3 -1.79 -1.89 -22.14
CA ALA A 3 -2.04 -0.44 -22.14
C ALA A 3 -1.52 0.30 -20.89
N GLY A 4 -0.55 -0.26 -20.14
CA GLY A 4 0.02 0.39 -18.96
C GLY A 4 -0.82 0.37 -17.68
N LYS A 5 -1.97 -0.32 -17.64
CA LYS A 5 -2.84 -0.39 -16.44
C LYS A 5 -2.08 -0.84 -15.19
N SER A 6 -1.29 -1.90 -15.28
CA SER A 6 -0.47 -2.38 -14.15
C SER A 6 0.61 -1.38 -13.75
N THR A 7 1.16 -0.63 -14.71
CA THR A 7 2.12 0.44 -14.45
C THR A 7 1.48 1.56 -13.63
N VAL A 8 0.29 2.01 -14.04
CA VAL A 8 -0.48 3.04 -13.31
C VAL A 8 -0.79 2.56 -11.88
N VAL A 9 -1.26 1.32 -11.73
CA VAL A 9 -1.54 0.74 -10.40
C VAL A 9 -0.26 0.67 -9.55
N ASN A 10 0.88 0.30 -10.12
CA ASN A 10 2.16 0.26 -9.40
C ASN A 10 2.63 1.66 -8.97
N ILE A 11 2.36 2.69 -9.78
CA ILE A 11 2.66 4.09 -9.44
C ILE A 11 1.77 4.59 -8.31
N ILE A 12 0.45 4.40 -8.42
CA ILE A 12 -0.52 4.80 -7.38
C ILE A 12 -0.26 4.09 -6.04
N SER A 13 0.15 2.81 -6.09
CA SER A 13 0.46 2.02 -4.90
C SER A 13 1.84 2.30 -4.29
N GLY A 14 2.65 3.18 -4.89
CA GLY A 14 4.00 3.50 -4.41
C GLY A 14 5.03 2.38 -4.59
N ARG A 15 4.76 1.42 -5.47
CA ARG A 15 5.69 0.34 -5.86
C ARG A 15 6.64 0.75 -6.98
N LEU A 16 6.25 1.74 -7.78
CA LEU A 16 7.00 2.27 -8.90
C LEU A 16 7.00 3.79 -8.82
N GLN A 17 8.15 4.44 -8.96
CA GLN A 17 8.19 5.89 -9.11
C GLN A 17 7.85 6.26 -10.55
N PRO A 18 7.04 7.31 -10.78
CA PRO A 18 6.90 7.85 -12.12
C PRO A 18 8.23 8.49 -12.56
N ASP A 19 8.57 8.36 -13.84
CA ASP A 19 9.78 8.99 -14.39
C ASP A 19 9.66 10.53 -14.36
N GLU A 20 8.44 11.05 -14.58
CA GLU A 20 8.12 12.48 -14.56
C GLU A 20 6.71 12.71 -13.97
N GLY A 21 6.45 13.94 -13.52
CA GLY A 21 5.15 14.34 -12.98
C GLY A 21 4.96 14.03 -11.49
N PHE A 22 3.71 13.98 -11.04
CA PHE A 22 3.35 13.73 -9.65
C PHE A 22 1.94 13.16 -9.53
N LEU A 23 1.65 12.55 -8.38
CA LEU A 23 0.30 12.18 -7.98
C LEU A 23 -0.27 13.27 -7.06
N GLU A 24 -1.55 13.56 -7.23
CA GLU A 24 -2.30 14.47 -6.37
C GLU A 24 -3.57 13.79 -5.89
N LEU A 25 -3.78 13.80 -4.58
CA LEU A 25 -4.95 13.23 -3.92
C LEU A 25 -5.82 14.36 -3.36
N ASP A 26 -7.14 14.24 -3.56
CA ASP A 26 -8.16 15.18 -3.07
C ASP A 26 -7.88 16.66 -3.38
N SER A 27 -7.23 16.94 -4.52
CA SER A 27 -6.88 18.28 -5.02
C SER A 27 -6.06 19.15 -4.05
N ASN A 28 -5.40 18.53 -3.07
CA ASN A 28 -4.64 19.26 -2.05
C ASN A 28 -3.36 18.53 -1.58
N THR A 29 -3.26 17.21 -1.78
CA THR A 29 -2.10 16.44 -1.30
C THR A 29 -1.26 15.97 -2.49
N ARG A 30 -0.18 16.70 -2.77
CA ARG A 30 0.83 16.27 -3.74
C ARG A 30 1.73 15.20 -3.13
N LEU A 31 1.72 14.02 -3.72
CA LEU A 31 2.54 12.88 -3.29
C LEU A 31 3.80 12.82 -4.15
N THR A 32 4.91 13.32 -3.61
CA THR A 32 6.26 13.18 -4.21
C THR A 32 7.02 12.06 -3.51
N GLY A 33 7.68 11.18 -4.27
CA GLY A 33 8.41 10.06 -3.67
C GLY A 33 7.49 9.06 -2.96
N ILE A 34 6.35 8.74 -3.59
CA ILE A 34 5.31 7.90 -3.02
C ILE A 34 5.87 6.49 -2.73
N SER A 35 6.02 6.15 -1.47
CA SER A 35 6.30 4.78 -1.04
C SER A 35 5.00 4.05 -0.76
N VAL A 36 5.03 2.71 -0.75
CA VAL A 36 3.88 1.89 -0.34
C VAL A 36 3.32 2.34 1.02
N ARG A 37 4.20 2.64 1.99
CA ARG A 37 3.77 3.12 3.32
C ARG A 37 3.10 4.49 3.24
N ALA A 38 3.62 5.40 2.42
CA ALA A 38 3.04 6.72 2.24
C ALA A 38 1.67 6.65 1.57
N ALA A 39 1.51 5.81 0.54
CA ALA A 39 0.23 5.58 -0.13
C ALA A 39 -0.82 5.03 0.85
N GLN A 40 -0.44 4.06 1.67
CA GLN A 40 -1.33 3.49 2.68
C GLN A 40 -1.71 4.51 3.76
N ALA A 41 -0.76 5.33 4.22
CA ALA A 41 -1.03 6.40 5.17
C ALA A 41 -1.95 7.49 4.60
N SER A 42 -1.97 7.68 3.26
CA SER A 42 -2.93 8.54 2.57
C SER A 42 -4.25 7.84 2.21
N GLY A 43 -4.51 6.64 2.74
CA GLY A 43 -5.77 5.91 2.52
C GLY A 43 -5.83 5.11 1.21
N ILE A 44 -4.72 4.94 0.50
CA ILE A 44 -4.65 4.15 -0.73
C ILE A 44 -4.32 2.70 -0.37
N GLU A 45 -5.26 1.79 -0.61
CA GLU A 45 -5.05 0.35 -0.53
C GLU A 45 -5.19 -0.32 -1.90
N THR A 46 -4.30 -1.28 -2.20
CA THR A 46 -4.27 -1.95 -3.50
C THR A 46 -4.62 -3.42 -3.37
N VAL A 47 -5.63 -3.87 -4.11
CA VAL A 47 -5.95 -5.29 -4.24
C VAL A 47 -5.23 -5.85 -5.46
N HIS A 48 -4.32 -6.79 -5.23
CA HIS A 48 -3.58 -7.47 -6.30
C HIS A 48 -4.41 -8.61 -6.91
N GLN A 49 -4.26 -8.83 -8.22
CA GLN A 49 -4.99 -9.89 -8.94
C GLN A 49 -4.72 -11.29 -8.40
N HIS A 50 -3.51 -11.51 -7.88
CA HIS A 50 -3.16 -12.71 -7.13
C HIS A 50 -3.06 -12.34 -5.65
N LEU A 51 -3.93 -12.96 -4.85
CA LEU A 51 -3.90 -12.80 -3.40
C LEU A 51 -2.69 -13.57 -2.84
N ALA A 52 -1.85 -12.88 -2.08
CA ALA A 52 -0.77 -13.50 -1.31
C ALA A 52 -1.32 -13.94 0.07
N LEU A 53 -2.16 -14.97 0.09
CA LEU A 53 -2.76 -15.48 1.32
C LEU A 53 -1.79 -16.43 2.05
N CYS A 54 -1.73 -16.30 3.38
CA CYS A 54 -1.18 -17.33 4.23
C CYS A 54 -2.27 -18.37 4.52
N ASN A 55 -2.16 -19.55 3.91
CA ASN A 55 -3.17 -20.61 4.00
C ASN A 55 -3.39 -21.16 5.42
N LYS A 56 -2.47 -20.87 6.36
CA LYS A 56 -2.57 -21.29 7.77
C LYS A 56 -3.27 -20.26 8.66
N LEU A 57 -3.60 -19.09 8.11
CA LEU A 57 -4.24 -17.99 8.83
C LEU A 57 -5.71 -17.90 8.43
N SER A 58 -6.55 -17.51 9.38
CA SER A 58 -7.93 -17.12 9.12
C SER A 58 -8.01 -15.88 8.21
N ALA A 59 -9.21 -15.58 7.71
CA ALA A 59 -9.43 -14.37 6.92
C ALA A 59 -9.07 -13.08 7.69
N ALA A 60 -9.43 -13.01 8.97
CA ALA A 60 -9.09 -11.86 9.81
C ALA A 60 -7.58 -11.72 9.98
N GLU A 61 -6.88 -12.82 10.27
CA GLU A 61 -5.42 -12.81 10.43
C GLU A 61 -4.70 -12.44 9.13
N ASN A 62 -5.20 -12.86 7.97
CA ASN A 62 -4.66 -12.42 6.67
C ASN A 62 -4.86 -10.92 6.43
N ILE A 63 -5.98 -10.34 6.87
CA ILE A 63 -6.27 -8.90 6.73
C ILE A 63 -5.36 -8.06 7.63
N PHE A 64 -5.08 -8.51 8.86
CA PHE A 64 -4.25 -7.79 9.83
C PHE A 64 -2.76 -8.16 9.78
N LEU A 65 -2.33 -9.04 8.88
CA LEU A 65 -0.94 -9.49 8.79
C LEU A 65 0.01 -8.31 8.52
N GLY A 66 0.99 -8.08 9.41
CA GLY A 66 1.90 -6.94 9.37
C GLY A 66 1.28 -5.61 9.84
N ARG A 67 0.05 -5.65 10.35
CA ARG A 67 -0.72 -4.52 10.92
C ARG A 67 -1.50 -4.97 12.14
N GLU A 68 -0.95 -5.93 12.88
CA GLU A 68 -1.62 -6.55 13.99
C GLU A 68 -1.97 -5.49 15.05
N PRO A 69 -3.22 -5.43 15.54
CA PRO A 69 -3.60 -4.45 16.54
C PRO A 69 -2.82 -4.70 17.83
N VAL A 70 -1.85 -3.84 18.11
CA VAL A 70 -1.05 -3.89 19.33
C VAL A 70 -1.89 -3.38 20.50
N ARG A 71 -2.31 -4.29 21.39
CA ARG A 71 -3.08 -3.93 22.61
C ARG A 71 -2.23 -3.30 23.72
N PHE A 72 -0.90 -3.30 23.60
CA PHE A 72 0.02 -2.72 24.58
C PHE A 72 1.20 -2.04 23.87
N SER A 73 1.31 -0.72 24.02
CA SER A 73 2.49 0.06 23.63
C SER A 73 3.61 -0.14 24.66
N LEU A 74 4.08 -1.37 24.86
CA LEU A 74 5.33 -1.67 25.57
C LEU A 74 5.88 -3.02 25.06
N GLY A 75 6.71 -2.94 24.03
CA GLY A 75 7.56 -4.01 23.51
C GLY A 75 8.73 -3.37 22.72
N PRO A 76 9.96 -3.91 22.80
CA PRO A 76 11.16 -3.08 22.83
C PRO A 76 11.63 -2.62 21.45
N LEU A 77 11.96 -1.32 21.41
CA LEU A 77 12.83 -0.61 20.47
C LEU A 77 12.31 -0.44 19.03
N ARG A 78 12.36 0.84 18.64
CA ARG A 78 12.07 1.44 17.34
C ARG A 78 12.80 0.81 16.17
#